data_AF-A0A3P7KSW7-F1
#
_entry.id   AF-A0A3P7KSW7-F1
#
_cell.length_a   1.000
_cell.length_b   1.000
_cell.length_c   1.000
_cell.angle_alpha   90.00
_cell.angle_beta   90.00
_cell.angle_gamma   90.00
#
_symmetry.space_group_name_H-M   'P 1'
#
loop_
_entity.id
_entity.type
_entity.pdbx_description
1 polymer ?
#
loop_
_entity_poly.entity_id
_entity_poly.type
_entity_poly.pdbx_seq_one_letter_code
_entity_poly.pdbx_strand_id
1 'polypeptide(L)'
;MSTFLLDFLRRCPITGYKAGQVLLSHSDNNKNCRDPHEFCKQVEKLVSKALKERSLRELDISALLSEMFALVAKYRVYLDSSFTSVVLSVLVLEGFGRSLDPDLDLFQCARPYLLNMV
;
A
#
# COMPACT_ATOMS: atom_id res chain seq x y z
N MET A 1 5.71 -19.35 0.27
CA MET A 1 4.35 -19.14 0.82
C MET A 1 4.35 -17.88 1.63
N SER A 2 4.04 -16.80 0.93
CA SER A 2 4.05 -15.40 1.32
C SER A 2 3.60 -15.15 2.77
N THR A 3 4.56 -14.79 3.64
CA THR A 3 4.31 -14.31 5.01
C THR A 3 4.85 -12.89 5.20
N PHE A 4 5.57 -12.37 4.19
CA PHE A 4 6.46 -11.21 4.32
C PHE A 4 5.74 -9.87 4.38
N LEU A 5 4.71 -9.63 3.56
CA LEU A 5 3.95 -8.38 3.60
C LEU A 5 3.15 -8.24 4.90
N LEU A 6 2.60 -9.35 5.40
CA LEU A 6 1.91 -9.43 6.69
C LEU A 6 2.91 -9.31 7.84
N ASP A 7 4.09 -9.92 7.76
CA ASP A 7 5.15 -9.71 8.74
C ASP A 7 5.73 -8.30 8.68
N PHE A 8 5.88 -7.70 7.50
CA PHE A 8 6.29 -6.32 7.35
C PHE A 8 5.23 -5.38 7.91
N LEU A 9 3.94 -5.59 7.62
CA LEU A 9 2.83 -4.82 8.22
C LEU A 9 2.67 -5.09 9.72
N ARG A 10 2.98 -6.29 10.24
CA ARG A 10 2.98 -6.59 11.68
C ARG A 10 4.19 -6.03 12.42
N ARG A 11 5.35 -6.00 11.76
CA ARG A 11 6.66 -5.63 12.33
C ARG A 11 6.99 -4.17 12.07
N CYS A 12 6.28 -3.50 11.15
CA CYS A 12 6.29 -2.06 11.01
C CYS A 12 5.61 -1.46 12.26
N PRO A 13 6.27 -0.54 12.99
CA PRO A 13 5.65 0.22 14.08
C PRO A 13 4.60 1.24 13.60
N ILE A 14 4.35 1.28 12.29
CA ILE A 14 3.48 2.23 11.61
C ILE A 14 2.08 1.62 11.53
N THR A 15 1.17 2.12 12.37
CA THR A 15 -0.26 1.81 12.25
C THR A 15 -0.82 2.37 10.94
N GLY A 16 -1.90 1.80 10.41
CA GLY A 16 -2.52 2.34 9.20
C GLY A 16 -2.91 3.82 9.33
N TYR A 17 -3.23 4.28 10.54
CA TYR A 17 -3.43 5.71 10.82
C TYR A 17 -2.15 6.54 10.57
N LYS A 18 -1.01 6.09 11.10
CA LYS A 18 0.30 6.74 10.86
C LYS A 18 0.72 6.65 9.39
N ALA A 19 0.41 5.56 8.69
CA ALA A 19 0.64 5.46 7.25
C ALA A 19 -0.15 6.53 6.49
N GLY A 20 -1.41 6.78 6.89
CA GLY A 20 -2.19 7.90 6.38
C GLY A 20 -1.54 9.26 6.68
N GLN A 21 -0.99 9.46 7.88
CA GLN A 21 -0.27 10.70 8.22
C GLN A 21 0.97 10.92 7.36
N VAL A 22 1.73 9.85 7.06
CA VAL A 22 2.93 9.92 6.20
C VAL A 22 2.55 10.29 4.76
N LEU A 23 1.46 9.71 4.25
CA LEU A 23 0.94 10.07 2.92
C LEU A 23 0.51 11.54 2.84
N LEU A 24 0.00 12.10 3.94
CA LEU A 24 -0.31 13.53 4.03
C LEU A 24 0.95 14.40 4.16
N SER A 25 1.98 13.93 4.89
CA SER A 25 3.20 14.72 5.12
C SER A 25 4.13 14.80 3.93
N HIS A 26 4.07 13.82 3.01
CA HIS A 26 4.89 13.82 1.79
C HIS A 26 4.40 14.77 0.70
N SER A 27 3.29 15.48 0.94
CA SER A 27 2.73 16.42 0.00
C SER A 27 2.84 17.83 0.53
N ASP A 28 3.76 18.61 -0.03
CA ASP A 28 3.89 20.05 0.21
C ASP A 28 2.57 20.81 -0.06
N ASN A 29 1.63 20.18 -0.78
CA ASN A 29 0.28 20.64 -1.10
C ASN A 29 -0.82 20.13 -0.13
N ASN A 30 -0.50 19.84 1.13
CA ASN A 30 -1.44 19.37 2.16
C ASN A 30 -2.64 20.31 2.43
N LYS A 31 -2.72 21.46 1.75
CA LYS A 31 -3.84 22.42 1.77
C LYS A 31 -5.11 21.93 1.09
N ASN A 32 -5.06 20.89 0.27
CA ASN A 32 -6.21 20.44 -0.53
C ASN A 32 -6.89 19.17 -0.01
N CYS A 33 -6.35 18.53 1.04
CA CYS A 33 -7.01 17.37 1.63
C CYS A 33 -8.32 17.82 2.31
N ARG A 34 -9.45 17.22 1.91
CA ARG A 34 -10.77 17.63 2.39
C ARG A 34 -11.00 17.29 3.86
N ASP A 35 -10.48 16.15 4.29
CA ASP A 35 -10.61 15.66 5.67
C ASP A 35 -9.41 14.74 6.01
N PRO A 36 -8.31 15.31 6.53
CA PRO A 36 -7.11 14.55 6.87
C PRO A 36 -7.34 13.46 7.91
N HIS A 37 -8.21 13.72 8.89
CA HIS A 37 -8.43 12.80 10.01
C HIS A 37 -9.23 11.58 9.55
N GLU A 38 -10.31 11.80 8.79
CA GLU A 38 -11.09 10.70 8.25
C GLU A 38 -10.30 9.90 7.19
N PHE A 39 -9.44 10.55 6.41
CA PHE A 39 -8.50 9.85 5.53
C PHE A 39 -7.63 8.86 6.33
N CYS A 40 -6.95 9.31 7.39
CA CYS A 40 -6.11 8.44 8.22
C CYS A 40 -6.90 7.27 8.85
N LYS A 41 -8.15 7.51 9.31
CA LYS A 41 -9.04 6.45 9.82
C LYS A 41 -9.41 5.43 8.75
N GLN A 42 -9.67 5.87 7.52
CA GLN A 42 -10.02 4.97 6.42
C GLN A 42 -8.82 4.12 6.00
N VAL A 43 -7.61 4.71 5.96
CA VAL A 43 -6.37 3.97 5.75
C VAL A 43 -6.14 2.96 6.88
N GLU A 44 -6.40 3.32 8.14
CA GLU A 44 -6.34 2.39 9.27
C GLU A 44 -7.29 1.20 9.11
N LYS A 45 -8.54 1.43 8.71
CA LYS A 45 -9.51 0.35 8.43
C LYS A 45 -9.03 -0.55 7.29
N LEU A 46 -8.50 0.02 6.22
CA LEU A 46 -7.99 -0.71 5.06
C LEU A 46 -6.83 -1.64 5.46
N VAL A 47 -5.83 -1.11 6.17
CA VAL A 47 -4.69 -1.89 6.66
C VAL A 47 -5.14 -2.94 7.69
N SER A 48 -6.08 -2.60 8.57
CA SER A 48 -6.63 -3.54 9.55
C SER A 48 -7.39 -4.70 8.89
N LYS A 49 -8.11 -4.43 7.80
CA LYS A 49 -8.77 -5.47 6.98
C LYS A 49 -7.72 -6.38 6.36
N ALA A 50 -6.66 -5.81 5.78
CA ALA A 50 -5.56 -6.57 5.19
C ALA A 50 -4.85 -7.48 6.21
N LEU A 51 -4.64 -6.98 7.42
CA LEU A 51 -3.98 -7.71 8.51
C LEU A 51 -4.83 -8.83 9.12
N LYS A 52 -6.16 -8.76 8.97
CA LYS A 52 -7.11 -9.78 9.46
C LYS A 52 -7.18 -11.00 8.54
N GLU A 53 -6.89 -10.83 7.26
CA GLU A 53 -6.79 -11.95 6.33
C GLU A 53 -5.64 -12.87 6.76
N ARG A 54 -5.97 -14.16 6.97
CA ARG A 54 -5.05 -15.11 7.63
C ARG A 54 -3.91 -15.55 6.72
N SER A 55 -4.03 -15.35 5.41
CA SER A 55 -3.00 -15.71 4.44
C SER A 55 -2.86 -14.64 3.33
N LEU A 56 -1.62 -14.37 2.91
CA LEU A 56 -1.34 -13.47 1.77
C LEU A 56 -1.79 -14.04 0.42
N ARG A 57 -2.08 -15.36 0.37
CA ARG A 57 -2.68 -15.99 -0.80
C ARG A 57 -4.12 -15.55 -1.03
N GLU A 58 -4.83 -15.23 0.06
CA GLU A 58 -6.21 -14.72 0.04
C GLU A 58 -6.23 -13.18 0.01
N LEU A 59 -5.13 -12.52 0.35
CA LEU A 59 -5.02 -11.07 0.26
C LEU A 59 -4.88 -10.64 -1.20
N ASP A 60 -5.94 -10.09 -1.77
CA ASP A 60 -5.89 -9.42 -3.06
C ASP A 60 -5.19 -8.05 -2.91
N ILE A 61 -3.87 -8.05 -3.12
CA ILE A 61 -3.02 -6.84 -3.07
C ILE A 61 -3.47 -5.83 -4.14
N SER A 62 -3.93 -6.29 -5.30
CA SER A 62 -4.45 -5.43 -6.35
C SER A 62 -5.71 -4.70 -5.87
N ALA A 63 -6.62 -5.40 -5.20
CA ALA A 63 -7.78 -4.77 -4.58
C ALA A 63 -7.40 -3.80 -3.45
N LEU A 64 -6.41 -4.17 -2.61
CA LEU A 64 -5.91 -3.31 -1.53
C LEU A 64 -5.36 -1.99 -2.06
N LEU A 65 -4.46 -2.05 -3.05
CA LEU A 65 -3.84 -0.88 -3.65
C LEU A 65 -4.88 -0.05 -4.40
N SER A 66 -5.81 -0.69 -5.11
CA SER A 66 -6.93 0.01 -5.77
C SER A 66 -7.80 0.77 -4.76
N GLU A 67 -8.13 0.16 -3.62
CA GLU A 67 -8.89 0.79 -2.54
C GLU A 67 -8.10 1.95 -1.91
N MET A 68 -6.77 1.81 -1.75
CA MET A 68 -5.89 2.89 -1.31
C MET A 68 -5.91 4.09 -2.26
N PHE A 69 -5.79 3.87 -3.57
CA PHE A 69 -5.86 4.94 -4.57
C PHE A 69 -7.24 5.59 -4.62
N ALA A 70 -8.31 4.81 -4.43
CA ALA A 70 -9.66 5.36 -4.32
C ALA A 70 -9.80 6.29 -3.11
N LEU A 71 -9.19 5.96 -1.96
CA LEU A 71 -9.13 6.85 -0.80
C LEU A 71 -8.34 8.13 -1.10
N VAL A 72 -7.15 8.01 -1.69
CA VAL A 72 -6.32 9.17 -2.08
C VAL A 72 -7.11 10.12 -2.99
N ALA A 73 -7.77 9.58 -4.02
CA ALA A 73 -8.61 10.36 -4.93
C ALA A 73 -9.82 10.99 -4.23
N LYS A 74 -10.53 10.23 -3.39
CA LYS A 74 -11.72 10.68 -2.65
C LYS A 74 -11.42 11.85 -1.72
N TYR A 75 -10.30 11.79 -0.99
CA TYR A 75 -9.92 12.82 -0.02
C TYR A 75 -9.05 13.93 -0.63
N ARG A 76 -8.81 13.89 -1.96
CA ARG A 76 -7.94 14.83 -2.69
C ARG A 76 -6.55 14.94 -2.09
N VAL A 77 -6.01 13.81 -1.63
CA VAL A 77 -4.63 13.73 -1.19
C VAL A 77 -3.77 13.81 -2.44
N TYR A 78 -2.97 14.87 -2.56
CA TYR A 78 -1.93 14.91 -3.58
C TYR A 78 -0.90 13.85 -3.20
N LEU A 79 -0.36 13.12 -4.16
CA LEU A 79 0.81 12.29 -3.97
C LEU A 79 1.89 12.82 -4.91
N ASP A 80 3.13 12.84 -4.45
CA ASP A 80 4.23 13.20 -5.33
C ASP A 80 4.24 12.33 -6.59
N SER A 81 4.56 12.93 -7.73
CA SER A 81 4.56 12.23 -9.02
C SER A 81 5.55 11.06 -9.05
N SER A 82 6.69 11.18 -8.36
CA SER A 82 7.70 10.13 -8.25
C SER A 82 7.17 8.96 -7.45
N PHE A 83 6.48 9.24 -6.33
CA PHE A 83 5.83 8.21 -5.52
C PHE A 83 4.74 7.49 -6.31
N THR A 84 3.86 8.24 -6.97
CA THR A 84 2.77 7.69 -7.79
C THR A 84 3.29 6.81 -8.92
N SER A 85 4.37 7.22 -9.59
CA SER A 85 5.01 6.44 -10.65
C SER A 85 5.53 5.09 -10.14
N VAL A 86 6.18 5.06 -8.97
CA VAL A 86 6.70 3.80 -8.39
C VAL A 86 5.55 2.84 -8.09
N VAL A 87 4.49 3.33 -7.44
CA VAL A 87 3.35 2.49 -7.10
C VAL A 87 2.62 1.99 -8.37
N LEU A 88 2.49 2.85 -9.39
CA LEU A 88 1.92 2.45 -10.68
C LEU A 88 2.78 1.38 -11.38
N SER A 89 4.11 1.52 -11.36
CA SER A 89 5.02 0.50 -11.89
C SER A 89 4.85 -0.84 -11.18
N VAL A 90 4.69 -0.85 -9.85
CA VAL A 90 4.42 -2.07 -9.08
C VAL A 90 3.08 -2.70 -9.47
N LEU A 91 2.01 -1.90 -9.61
CA LEU A 91 0.69 -2.37 -10.05
C LEU A 91 0.74 -3.01 -11.45
N VAL A 92 1.41 -2.36 -12.40
CA VAL A 92 1.59 -2.87 -13.75
C VAL A 92 2.40 -4.16 -13.72
N LEU A 93 3.50 -4.20 -12.97
CA LEU A 93 4.35 -5.37 -12.85
C LEU A 93 3.62 -6.56 -12.20
N GLU A 94 2.79 -6.31 -11.19
CA GLU A 94 1.93 -7.32 -10.56
C GLU A 94 0.90 -7.86 -11.57
N GLY A 95 0.22 -6.98 -12.30
CA GLY A 95 -0.78 -7.35 -13.30
C GLY A 95 -0.21 -8.17 -14.45
N PHE A 96 0.90 -7.73 -15.04
CA PHE A 96 1.63 -8.48 -16.07
C PHE A 96 2.20 -9.78 -15.52
N GLY A 97 2.78 -9.74 -14.32
CA GLY A 97 3.37 -10.89 -13.66
C GLY A 97 2.34 -12.00 -13.43
N ARG A 98 1.18 -11.69 -12.86
CA ARG A 98 0.09 -12.66 -12.66
C ARG A 98 -0.58 -13.14 -13.93
N SER A 99 -0.54 -12.32 -14.99
CA SER A 99 -1.04 -12.74 -16.32
C SER A 99 -0.15 -13.81 -16.96
N LEU A 100 1.15 -13.82 -16.63
CA LEU A 100 2.12 -14.79 -17.13
C LEU A 100 2.29 -15.99 -16.20
N ASP A 101 2.31 -15.76 -14.89
CA ASP A 101 2.40 -16.77 -13.84
C ASP A 101 1.38 -16.44 -12.74
N PRO A 102 0.22 -17.12 -12.71
CA PRO A 102 -0.84 -16.84 -11.75
C PRO A 102 -0.44 -16.98 -10.27
N ASP A 103 0.62 -17.74 -9.98
CA ASP A 103 1.13 -17.97 -8.62
C ASP A 103 2.31 -17.02 -8.28
N LEU A 104 2.68 -16.09 -9.17
CA LEU A 104 3.75 -15.13 -8.93
C LEU A 104 3.42 -14.18 -7.78
N ASP A 105 4.31 -14.15 -6.79
CA ASP A 105 4.30 -13.17 -5.71
C ASP A 105 5.45 -12.17 -5.88
N LEU A 106 5.12 -11.00 -6.42
CA LEU A 106 6.07 -9.93 -6.69
C LEU A 106 6.81 -9.47 -5.43
N PHE A 107 6.14 -9.48 -4.28
CA PHE A 107 6.74 -9.07 -3.00
C PHE A 107 7.72 -10.11 -2.48
N GLN A 108 7.48 -11.40 -2.75
CA GLN A 108 8.47 -12.44 -2.47
C GLN A 108 9.73 -12.23 -3.31
N CYS A 109 9.60 -11.86 -4.59
CA CYS A 109 10.72 -11.52 -5.46
C CYS A 109 11.45 -10.25 -5.03
N ALA A 110 10.72 -9.24 -4.53
CA ALA A 110 11.29 -7.96 -4.09
C ALA A 110 12.01 -8.05 -2.73
N ARG A 111 11.76 -9.11 -1.95
CA ARG A 111 12.30 -9.32 -0.59
C ARG A 111 13.80 -9.00 -0.42
N PRO A 112 14.74 -9.56 -1.21
CA PRO A 112 16.16 -9.28 -1.03
C PRO A 112 16.53 -7.81 -1.29
N TYR A 113 15.76 -7.11 -2.11
CA TYR A 113 16.01 -5.71 -2.44
C TYR A 113 15.43 -4.76 -1.39
N LEU A 114 14.29 -5.09 -0.79
CA LEU A 114 13.67 -4.28 0.27
C LEU A 114 14.38 -4.41 1.62
N LEU A 115 14.97 -5.57 1.91
CA LEU A 115 15.63 -5.83 3.21
C LEU A 115 17.11 -5.45 3.26
N ASN A 116 17.78 -5.31 2.11
CA ASN A 116 19.17 -4.83 2.06
C ASN A 116 19.27 -3.30 2.03
N MET A 117 18.14 -2.59 2.16
CA MET A 117 18.09 -1.12 2.18
C MET A 117 18.15 -0.54 3.61
N VAL A 118 18.68 -1.32 4.56
CA VAL A 118 19.00 -0.94 5.95
C VAL A 118 20.44 -1.33 6.26
#